data_AF-A0A226MNP7-F1
#
_entry.id   AF-A0A226MNP7-F1
#
_cell.length_a   1.000
_cell.length_b   1.000
_cell.length_c   1.000
_cell.angle_alpha   90.00
_cell.angle_beta   90.00
_cell.angle_gamma   90.00
#
_symmetry.space_group_name_H-M   'P 1'
#
loop_
_entity.id
_entity.type
_entity.pdbx_description
1 polymer ?
#
loop_
_entity_poly.entity_id
_entity_poly.type
_entity_poly.pdbx_seq_one_letter_code
_entity_poly.pdbx_strand_id
1 'polypeptide(L)'
;VLCVTGNKTSTLWTQSGSQGPKWNRAEVFLGIRSDFQIIFRAKRGVSYMGDVAVDDIIFEDCSPLLIPDRPCTLEEFTCANKYCIPKDNLCDFVNDCADNSDENPVICSTSIGRCDFEFDLCEWKQDKNDDFDWHLRTSSTTKLGTGPAADHTLQDMSGHYIFMKSSFLQLPGQKARISSPVLSRMNKNCKVCGV
;
A
#
# COMPACT_ATOMS: atom_id res chain seq x y z
N VAL A 1 22.39 6.12 -12.84
CA VAL A 1 21.03 6.62 -13.12
C VAL A 1 21.11 7.64 -14.25
N LEU A 2 20.45 7.35 -15.36
CA LEU A 2 20.29 8.27 -16.48
C LEU A 2 18.85 8.81 -16.47
N CYS A 3 18.66 10.01 -16.99
CA CYS A 3 17.35 10.58 -17.25
C CYS A 3 17.19 10.87 -18.73
N VAL A 4 16.06 10.51 -19.29
CA VAL A 4 15.65 10.84 -20.65
C VAL A 4 14.56 11.89 -20.57
N THR A 5 14.72 12.99 -21.31
CA THR A 5 13.72 14.06 -21.43
C THR A 5 13.60 14.41 -22.90
N GLY A 6 12.45 14.08 -23.52
CA GLY A 6 12.30 14.08 -24.97
C GLY A 6 13.36 13.19 -25.64
N ASN A 7 14.18 13.75 -26.54
CA ASN A 7 15.26 13.02 -27.22
C ASN A 7 16.64 13.15 -26.54
N LYS A 8 16.71 13.77 -25.36
CA LYS A 8 17.98 14.01 -24.66
C LYS A 8 18.12 13.05 -23.51
N THR A 9 19.27 12.36 -23.45
CA THR A 9 19.66 11.55 -22.29
C THR A 9 20.76 12.27 -21.50
N SER A 10 20.54 12.50 -20.20
CA SER A 10 21.51 13.06 -19.26
C SER A 10 21.90 12.01 -18.21
N THR A 11 23.12 12.11 -17.68
CA THR A 11 23.53 11.30 -16.52
C THR A 11 23.22 12.09 -15.26
N LEU A 12 22.36 11.55 -14.39
CA LEU A 12 22.04 12.19 -13.12
C LEU A 12 22.97 11.74 -11.99
N TRP A 13 23.28 10.45 -11.96
CA TRP A 13 24.11 9.86 -10.91
C TRP A 13 24.88 8.66 -11.42
N THR A 14 26.09 8.47 -10.91
CA THR A 14 26.94 7.32 -11.21
C THR A 14 27.67 6.87 -9.95
N GLN A 15 27.87 5.56 -9.84
CA GLN A 15 28.71 4.97 -8.81
C GLN A 15 29.53 3.83 -9.41
N SER A 16 30.73 3.63 -8.88
CA SER A 16 31.66 2.61 -9.37
C SER A 16 32.48 2.03 -8.22
N GLY A 17 33.09 0.86 -8.45
CA GLY A 17 33.83 0.14 -7.42
C GLY A 17 32.91 -0.64 -6.46
N SER A 18 33.53 -1.43 -5.58
CA SER A 18 32.79 -2.25 -4.62
C SER A 18 32.13 -1.38 -3.54
N GLN A 19 30.83 -1.59 -3.30
CA GLN A 19 30.05 -0.91 -2.26
C GLN A 19 29.81 -1.81 -1.04
N GLY A 20 30.45 -2.99 -1.00
CA GLY A 20 30.21 -4.02 0.01
C GLY A 20 28.87 -4.74 -0.15
N PRO A 21 28.58 -5.71 0.73
CA PRO A 21 27.41 -6.59 0.63
C PRO A 21 26.15 -6.05 1.35
N LYS A 22 26.06 -4.74 1.59
CA LYS A 22 24.92 -4.12 2.30
C LYS A 22 24.07 -3.29 1.33
N TRP A 23 22.77 -3.20 1.60
CA TRP A 23 21.90 -2.24 0.93
C TRP A 23 22.34 -0.82 1.25
N ASN A 24 22.56 -0.03 0.21
CA ASN A 24 22.97 1.36 0.31
C ASN A 24 21.88 2.24 -0.30
N ARG A 25 21.30 3.15 0.50
CA ARG A 25 20.31 4.10 0.03
C ARG A 25 20.97 5.17 -0.84
N ALA A 26 20.37 5.47 -1.99
CA ALA A 26 20.83 6.52 -2.89
C ALA A 26 19.66 7.45 -3.23
N GLU A 27 19.88 8.76 -3.09
CA GLU A 27 18.93 9.79 -3.50
C GLU A 27 19.46 10.53 -4.73
N VAL A 28 18.59 10.78 -5.70
CA VAL A 28 18.95 11.47 -6.95
C VAL A 28 17.97 12.60 -7.19
N PHE A 29 18.44 13.84 -7.05
CA PHE A 29 17.64 15.02 -7.35
C PHE A 29 17.44 15.17 -8.86
N LEU A 30 16.19 15.11 -9.30
CA LEU A 30 15.85 15.17 -10.73
C LEU A 30 15.93 16.61 -11.27
N GLY A 31 15.39 17.60 -10.54
CA GLY A 31 15.43 19.01 -10.95
C GLY A 31 14.73 19.32 -12.28
N ILE A 32 13.85 18.43 -12.75
CA ILE A 32 13.23 18.46 -14.07
C ILE A 32 11.77 18.90 -13.95
N ARG A 33 11.28 19.69 -14.92
CA ARG A 33 9.91 20.23 -14.96
C ARG A 33 9.06 19.69 -16.13
N SER A 34 9.52 18.61 -16.73
CA SER A 34 8.94 18.03 -17.93
C SER A 34 8.96 16.52 -17.85
N ASP A 35 8.12 15.87 -18.64
CA ASP A 35 8.07 14.43 -18.82
C ASP A 35 9.46 13.79 -18.95
N PHE A 36 9.71 12.75 -18.15
CA PHE A 36 11.00 12.11 -18.08
C PHE A 36 10.90 10.59 -17.91
N GLN A 37 11.99 9.90 -18.23
CA GLN A 37 12.16 8.48 -17.99
C GLN A 37 13.50 8.24 -17.28
N ILE A 38 13.49 7.44 -16.21
CA ILE A 38 14.69 7.03 -15.50
C ILE A 38 15.20 5.69 -16.04
N ILE A 39 16.51 5.62 -16.30
CA ILE A 39 17.18 4.39 -16.74
C ILE A 39 18.29 4.03 -15.76
N PHE A 40 18.17 2.83 -15.18
CA PHE A 40 19.24 2.20 -14.40
C PHE A 40 20.20 1.47 -15.34
N ARG A 41 21.34 2.11 -15.63
CA ARG A 41 22.40 1.50 -16.44
C ARG A 41 23.51 0.98 -15.54
N ALA A 42 23.73 -0.33 -15.53
CA ALA A 42 24.92 -0.96 -14.97
C ALA A 42 25.96 -1.22 -16.06
N LYS A 43 27.24 -1.01 -15.76
CA LYS A 43 28.36 -1.33 -16.66
C LYS A 43 29.26 -2.35 -15.97
N ARG A 44 29.38 -3.55 -16.55
CA ARG A 44 30.30 -4.57 -16.04
C ARG A 44 31.74 -4.06 -16.14
N GLY A 45 32.50 -4.27 -15.07
CA GLY A 45 33.94 -4.07 -15.06
C GLY A 45 34.68 -5.18 -15.79
N VAL A 46 35.99 -5.26 -15.57
CA VAL A 46 36.84 -6.31 -16.17
C VAL A 46 36.63 -7.69 -15.55
N SER A 47 36.16 -7.75 -14.29
CA SER A 47 35.98 -8.97 -13.53
C SER A 47 34.52 -9.46 -13.54
N TYR A 48 34.32 -10.74 -13.20
CA TYR A 48 32.99 -11.33 -12.97
C TYR A 48 32.49 -11.11 -11.53
N MET A 49 33.34 -10.68 -10.60
CA MET A 49 32.97 -10.46 -9.19
C MET A 49 32.16 -9.17 -8.95
N GLY A 50 31.64 -8.55 -10.01
CA GLY A 50 30.91 -7.29 -9.93
C GLY A 50 29.43 -7.51 -10.19
N ASP A 51 28.65 -7.62 -9.12
CA ASP A 51 27.20 -7.70 -9.16
C ASP A 51 26.56 -6.34 -8.80
N VAL A 52 25.35 -6.11 -9.30
CA VAL A 52 24.54 -4.91 -8.98
C VAL A 52 23.12 -5.35 -8.71
N ALA A 53 22.58 -4.93 -7.56
CA ALA A 53 21.18 -5.10 -7.20
C ALA A 53 20.56 -3.73 -6.86
N VAL A 54 19.29 -3.57 -7.16
CA VAL A 54 18.49 -2.36 -6.90
C VAL A 54 17.13 -2.83 -6.41
N ASP A 55 16.64 -2.23 -5.34
CA ASP A 55 15.35 -2.54 -4.72
C ASP A 55 14.72 -1.25 -4.17
N ASP A 56 13.42 -1.29 -3.83
CA ASP A 56 12.66 -0.20 -3.18
C ASP A 56 12.75 1.17 -3.89
N ILE A 57 12.41 1.22 -5.17
CA ILE A 57 12.43 2.48 -5.95
C ILE A 57 11.17 3.29 -5.67
N ILE A 58 11.36 4.47 -5.09
CA ILE A 58 10.27 5.40 -4.76
C ILE A 58 10.46 6.70 -5.57
N PHE A 59 9.36 7.16 -6.17
CA PHE A 59 9.29 8.46 -6.84
C PHE A 59 8.47 9.41 -5.96
N GLU A 60 9.14 10.34 -5.29
CA GLU A 60 8.47 11.40 -4.53
C GLU A 60 8.01 12.51 -5.48
N ASP A 61 6.74 12.94 -5.36
CA ASP A 61 6.12 13.99 -6.18
C ASP A 61 6.16 13.77 -7.71
N CYS A 62 6.29 12.52 -8.16
CA CYS A 62 6.26 12.17 -9.59
C CYS A 62 5.32 10.98 -9.82
N SER A 63 4.59 10.97 -10.93
CA SER A 63 3.72 9.86 -11.32
C SER A 63 4.00 9.42 -12.76
N PRO A 64 3.80 8.13 -13.09
CA PRO A 64 3.98 7.63 -14.46
C PRO A 64 3.04 8.36 -15.42
N LEU A 65 3.58 8.75 -16.57
CA LEU A 65 2.79 9.39 -17.62
C LEU A 65 1.91 8.36 -18.32
N LEU A 66 0.72 8.82 -18.66
CA LEU A 66 -0.31 8.12 -19.43
C LEU A 66 0.24 7.26 -20.57
N ILE A 67 -0.26 6.03 -20.67
CA ILE A 67 -0.35 5.33 -21.97
C ILE A 67 -1.55 5.97 -22.69
N PRO A 68 -1.37 6.83 -23.71
CA PRO A 68 -2.44 7.71 -24.17
C PRO A 68 -3.54 7.05 -25.01
N ASP A 69 -3.42 5.77 -25.38
CA ASP A 69 -4.29 5.18 -26.42
C ASP A 69 -5.28 4.13 -25.93
N ARG A 70 -5.34 3.85 -24.62
CA ARG A 70 -6.27 2.88 -24.06
C ARG A 70 -7.24 3.54 -23.08
N PRO A 71 -8.56 3.55 -23.35
CA PRO A 71 -9.54 3.80 -22.30
C PRO A 71 -9.50 2.65 -21.28
N CYS A 72 -9.65 2.97 -19.99
CA CYS A 72 -9.76 1.95 -18.95
C CYS A 72 -10.92 0.99 -19.26
N THR A 73 -10.73 -0.29 -18.97
CA THR A 73 -11.74 -1.32 -19.18
C THR A 73 -12.88 -1.22 -18.15
N LEU A 74 -13.97 -1.98 -18.36
CA LEU A 74 -15.10 -1.99 -17.42
C LEU A 74 -14.71 -2.48 -16.01
N GLU A 75 -13.61 -3.21 -15.87
CA GLU A 75 -13.10 -3.74 -14.61
C GLU A 75 -12.02 -2.84 -13.98
N GLU A 76 -11.76 -1.68 -14.56
CA GLU A 76 -10.76 -0.72 -14.11
C GLU A 76 -11.39 0.61 -13.67
N PHE A 77 -10.66 1.32 -12.80
CA PHE A 77 -10.94 2.68 -12.38
C PHE A 77 -9.93 3.64 -13.02
N THR A 78 -10.39 4.82 -13.44
CA THR A 78 -9.54 5.87 -14.01
C THR A 78 -9.14 6.87 -12.92
N CYS A 79 -7.86 6.90 -12.58
CA CYS A 79 -7.24 7.86 -11.68
C CYS A 79 -7.33 9.31 -12.21
N ALA A 80 -7.06 10.34 -11.38
CA ALA A 80 -7.10 11.74 -11.85
C ALA A 80 -5.95 12.05 -12.84
N ASN A 81 -4.79 11.40 -12.66
CA ASN A 81 -3.68 11.38 -13.59
C ASN A 81 -3.95 10.49 -14.83
N LYS A 82 -5.17 9.94 -14.95
CA LYS A 82 -5.70 9.03 -15.99
C LYS A 82 -4.94 7.71 -16.16
N TYR A 83 -4.18 7.30 -15.15
CA TYR A 83 -3.77 5.92 -14.98
C TYR A 83 -4.99 5.02 -14.75
N CYS A 84 -4.89 3.75 -15.13
CA CYS A 84 -5.95 2.76 -14.91
C CYS A 84 -5.47 1.76 -13.87
N ILE A 85 -6.25 1.59 -12.81
CA ILE A 85 -6.03 0.56 -11.80
C ILE A 85 -7.19 -0.45 -11.83
N PRO A 86 -6.98 -1.70 -11.42
CA PRO A 86 -8.09 -2.62 -11.19
C PRO A 86 -9.10 -2.02 -10.21
N LYS A 87 -10.41 -2.26 -10.41
CA LYS A 87 -11.42 -1.81 -9.44
C LYS A 87 -11.26 -2.42 -8.04
N ASP A 88 -10.57 -3.55 -7.94
CA ASP A 88 -10.24 -4.18 -6.66
C ASP A 88 -9.19 -3.35 -5.88
N ASN A 89 -8.43 -2.49 -6.56
CA ASN A 89 -7.48 -1.53 -5.97
C ASN A 89 -8.10 -0.14 -5.76
N LEU A 90 -9.38 0.04 -6.12
CA LEU A 90 -10.07 1.27 -5.81
C LEU A 90 -10.49 1.22 -4.34
N CYS A 91 -10.05 2.20 -3.56
CA CYS A 91 -10.39 2.26 -2.15
C CYS A 91 -9.91 1.00 -1.40
N ASP A 92 -8.63 0.64 -1.51
CA ASP A 92 -7.97 -0.46 -0.80
C ASP A 92 -6.88 -0.02 0.20
N PHE A 93 -6.68 1.30 0.33
CA PHE A 93 -5.77 2.02 1.24
C PHE A 93 -4.32 2.02 0.74
N VAL A 94 -4.13 1.59 -0.50
CA VAL A 94 -2.87 1.66 -1.21
C VAL A 94 -3.00 2.75 -2.28
N ASN A 95 -1.96 3.56 -2.44
CA ASN A 95 -1.91 4.56 -3.50
C ASN A 95 -1.46 3.91 -4.80
N ASP A 96 -2.34 3.16 -5.45
CA ASP A 96 -2.12 2.53 -6.75
C ASP A 96 -2.13 3.54 -7.90
N CYS A 97 -2.90 4.62 -7.74
CA CYS A 97 -2.92 5.70 -8.72
C CYS A 97 -1.63 6.55 -8.73
N ALA A 98 -0.75 6.42 -7.74
CA ALA A 98 0.41 7.30 -7.48
C ALA A 98 0.08 8.80 -7.29
N ASP A 99 -1.19 9.18 -7.42
CA ASP A 99 -1.72 10.53 -7.17
C ASP A 99 -2.82 10.54 -6.08
N ASN A 100 -3.04 9.39 -5.43
CA ASN A 100 -4.00 9.16 -4.35
C ASN A 100 -5.48 9.42 -4.75
N SER A 101 -5.80 9.37 -6.06
CA SER A 101 -7.16 9.59 -6.55
C SER A 101 -8.09 8.40 -6.33
N ASP A 102 -7.54 7.19 -6.33
CA ASP A 102 -8.19 5.95 -5.89
C ASP A 102 -8.62 6.00 -4.43
N GLU A 103 -7.86 6.68 -3.59
CA GLU A 103 -8.13 6.82 -2.16
C GLU A 103 -8.88 8.11 -1.80
N ASN A 104 -9.53 8.74 -2.78
CA ASN A 104 -10.23 9.99 -2.56
C ASN A 104 -11.47 9.78 -1.64
N PRO A 105 -11.61 10.54 -0.54
CA PRO A 105 -12.73 10.40 0.39
C PRO A 105 -14.11 10.53 -0.26
N VAL A 106 -14.25 11.34 -1.32
CA VAL A 106 -15.52 11.51 -2.03
C VAL A 106 -15.87 10.25 -2.82
N ILE A 107 -14.89 9.62 -3.46
CA ILE A 107 -15.08 8.40 -4.24
C ILE A 107 -15.32 7.22 -3.29
N CYS A 108 -14.53 7.14 -2.22
CA CYS A 108 -14.64 6.08 -1.22
C CYS A 108 -15.82 6.26 -0.25
N SER A 109 -16.47 7.42 -0.20
CA SER A 109 -17.70 7.61 0.60
C SER A 109 -18.85 6.71 0.17
N THR A 110 -18.81 6.19 -1.06
CA THR A 110 -19.80 5.24 -1.58
C THR A 110 -19.45 3.79 -1.21
N SER A 111 -18.24 3.54 -0.69
CA SER A 111 -17.71 2.22 -0.34
C SER A 111 -18.24 1.75 1.03
N ILE A 112 -19.55 1.50 1.12
CA ILE A 112 -20.19 1.00 2.33
C ILE A 112 -19.67 -0.42 2.63
N GLY A 113 -19.07 -0.61 3.82
CA GLY A 113 -18.52 -1.89 4.27
C GLY A 113 -16.99 -1.98 4.27
N ARG A 114 -16.29 -0.91 3.84
CA ARG A 114 -14.84 -0.78 3.97
C ARG A 114 -14.46 -0.35 5.40
N CYS A 115 -13.46 -1.00 5.99
CA CYS A 115 -12.89 -0.59 7.27
C CYS A 115 -11.46 -1.12 7.42
N ASP A 116 -10.49 -0.22 7.51
CA ASP A 116 -9.07 -0.51 7.86
C ASP A 116 -8.80 -0.46 9.36
N PHE A 117 -9.75 0.08 10.14
CA PHE A 117 -9.64 0.29 11.56
C PHE A 117 -8.62 1.37 11.98
N GLU A 118 -8.16 2.24 11.08
CA GLU A 118 -7.12 3.23 11.40
C GLU A 118 -7.58 4.33 12.36
N PHE A 119 -8.87 4.63 12.36
CA PHE A 119 -9.44 5.67 13.22
C PHE A 119 -10.45 5.11 14.23
N ASP A 120 -11.31 4.20 13.81
CA ASP A 120 -12.36 3.60 14.63
C ASP A 120 -12.83 2.24 14.08
N LEU A 121 -13.97 1.73 14.56
CA LEU A 121 -14.58 0.51 14.03
C LEU A 121 -15.39 0.75 12.74
N CYS A 122 -15.33 1.96 12.18
CA CYS A 122 -16.18 2.41 11.08
C CYS A 122 -17.66 2.15 11.43
N GLU A 123 -18.38 1.48 10.53
CA GLU A 123 -19.77 1.04 10.74
C GLU A 123 -19.90 -0.32 11.42
N TRP A 124 -18.78 -0.98 11.76
CA TRP A 124 -18.82 -2.25 12.45
C TRP A 124 -19.24 -2.07 13.92
N LYS A 125 -20.15 -2.92 14.36
CA LYS A 125 -20.74 -2.87 15.71
C LYS A 125 -20.28 -4.07 16.52
N GLN A 126 -19.56 -3.76 17.59
CA GLN A 126 -19.24 -4.72 18.65
C GLN A 126 -20.54 -5.21 19.29
N ASP A 127 -20.66 -6.53 19.44
CA ASP A 127 -21.69 -7.09 20.29
C ASP A 127 -21.25 -7.02 21.74
N LYS A 128 -22.08 -6.43 22.60
CA LYS A 128 -21.80 -6.31 24.04
C LYS A 128 -22.37 -7.45 24.86
N ASN A 129 -23.12 -8.35 24.22
CA ASN A 129 -23.82 -9.46 24.87
C ASN A 129 -23.13 -10.80 24.61
N ASP A 130 -21.85 -10.79 24.25
CA ASP A 130 -21.01 -11.97 24.11
C ASP A 130 -20.06 -12.12 25.30
N ASP A 131 -19.05 -12.99 25.18
CA ASP A 131 -18.13 -13.27 26.28
C ASP A 131 -17.00 -12.23 26.35
N PHE A 132 -16.64 -11.59 25.23
CA PHE A 132 -15.50 -10.67 25.10
C PHE A 132 -15.65 -9.69 23.93
N ASP A 133 -15.14 -8.47 24.11
CA ASP A 133 -15.09 -7.48 23.05
C ASP A 133 -13.83 -7.60 22.16
N TRP A 134 -13.97 -7.33 20.86
CA TRP A 134 -12.82 -6.93 20.03
C TRP A 134 -12.29 -5.56 20.46
N HIS A 135 -10.98 -5.44 20.58
CA HIS A 135 -10.32 -4.18 20.92
C HIS A 135 -9.56 -3.61 19.73
N LEU A 136 -9.59 -2.29 19.59
CA LEU A 136 -8.72 -1.58 18.67
C LEU A 136 -7.31 -1.49 19.26
N ARG A 137 -6.29 -1.74 18.43
CA ARG A 137 -4.90 -1.75 18.90
C ARG A 137 -3.96 -1.11 17.90
N THR A 138 -3.01 -0.34 18.42
CA THR A 138 -1.83 0.11 17.69
C THR A 138 -0.73 -0.95 17.68
N SER A 139 -0.10 -1.10 16.52
CA SER A 139 1.06 -1.99 16.29
C SER A 139 2.22 -1.80 17.28
N SER A 140 2.38 -0.58 17.82
CA SER A 140 3.36 -0.21 18.86
C SER A 140 3.21 -0.94 20.21
N THR A 141 2.05 -1.51 20.55
CA THR A 141 1.81 -2.11 21.89
C THR A 141 2.17 -3.60 22.01
N THR A 142 2.92 -4.16 21.06
CA THR A 142 3.29 -5.59 20.91
C THR A 142 4.26 -6.16 21.95
N LYS A 143 4.32 -5.61 23.18
CA LYS A 143 5.20 -6.06 24.28
C LYS A 143 5.15 -7.56 24.61
N LEU A 144 4.16 -8.32 24.10
CA LEU A 144 3.98 -9.75 24.39
C LEU A 144 3.99 -10.70 23.17
N GLY A 145 4.25 -10.21 21.94
CA GLY A 145 4.64 -11.06 20.81
C GLY A 145 3.63 -12.08 20.25
N THR A 146 2.33 -12.02 20.56
CA THR A 146 1.33 -12.99 20.06
C THR A 146 0.48 -12.51 18.87
N GLY A 147 0.72 -11.31 18.36
CA GLY A 147 -0.01 -10.73 17.23
C GLY A 147 0.95 -10.09 16.22
N PRO A 148 0.45 -9.68 15.03
CA PRO A 148 1.29 -9.08 13.99
C PRO A 148 1.98 -7.79 14.50
N ALA A 149 3.23 -7.61 14.06
CA ALA A 149 4.12 -6.54 14.51
C ALA A 149 3.79 -5.17 13.89
N ALA A 150 3.16 -5.18 12.73
CA ALA A 150 2.64 -4.03 12.01
C ALA A 150 1.24 -4.37 11.49
N ASP A 151 0.41 -3.37 11.30
CA ASP A 151 -0.87 -3.48 10.62
C ASP A 151 -0.61 -3.69 9.11
N HIS A 152 -1.59 -4.23 8.41
CA HIS A 152 -1.40 -4.56 7.00
C HIS A 152 -1.42 -3.31 6.10
N THR A 153 -2.13 -2.25 6.52
CA THR A 153 -2.43 -1.07 5.71
C THR A 153 -1.21 -0.16 5.60
N LEU A 154 -0.67 0.28 6.74
CA LEU A 154 0.46 1.20 6.83
C LEU A 154 1.80 0.45 6.92
N GLN A 155 1.78 -0.83 7.28
CA GLN A 155 2.97 -1.67 7.46
C GLN A 155 4.02 -1.05 8.40
N ASP A 156 3.56 -0.20 9.32
CA ASP A 156 4.41 0.49 10.27
C ASP A 156 3.89 0.33 11.71
N MET A 157 4.56 0.98 12.66
CA MET A 157 4.21 0.88 14.09
C MET A 157 3.01 1.76 14.49
N SER A 158 2.53 2.61 13.58
CA SER A 158 1.47 3.59 13.81
C SER A 158 0.09 3.09 13.45
N GLY A 159 -0.02 2.08 12.56
CA GLY A 159 -1.33 1.62 12.14
C GLY A 159 -2.04 0.71 13.14
N HIS A 160 -3.30 0.48 12.84
CA HIS A 160 -4.27 -0.08 13.76
C HIS A 160 -4.94 -1.33 13.18
N TYR A 161 -5.29 -2.24 14.07
CA TYR A 161 -6.11 -3.39 13.72
C TYR A 161 -6.95 -3.80 14.92
N ILE A 162 -8.06 -4.48 14.65
CA ILE A 162 -8.85 -5.10 15.71
C ILE A 162 -8.21 -6.43 16.12
N PHE A 163 -8.17 -6.68 17.42
CA PHE A 163 -7.67 -7.93 17.95
C PHE A 163 -8.50 -8.41 19.13
N MET A 164 -8.52 -9.72 19.31
CA MET A 164 -9.00 -10.35 20.54
C MET A 164 -7.80 -10.76 21.37
N LYS A 165 -7.70 -10.23 22.59
CA LYS A 165 -6.62 -10.58 23.51
C LYS A 165 -6.93 -11.91 24.17
N SER A 166 -6.13 -12.93 23.89
CA SER A 166 -6.20 -14.17 24.66
C SER A 166 -5.41 -14.06 25.96
N SER A 167 -5.97 -14.53 27.08
CA SER A 167 -5.27 -14.59 28.38
C SER A 167 -5.56 -15.88 29.12
N PHE A 168 -4.64 -16.30 29.99
CA PHE A 168 -4.73 -17.55 30.76
C PHE A 168 -6.00 -17.68 31.62
N LEU A 169 -6.68 -16.56 31.92
CA LEU A 169 -7.91 -16.54 32.70
C LEU A 169 -9.18 -16.83 31.87
N GLN A 170 -9.06 -16.98 30.54
CA GLN A 170 -10.20 -17.21 29.66
C GLN A 170 -10.51 -18.69 29.53
N LEU A 171 -11.81 -19.02 29.53
CA LEU A 171 -12.31 -20.38 29.42
C LEU A 171 -12.41 -20.81 27.94
N PRO A 172 -12.11 -22.08 27.62
CA PRO A 172 -12.34 -22.61 26.28
C PRO A 172 -13.79 -22.46 25.84
N GLY A 173 -14.01 -21.91 24.65
CA GLY A 173 -15.34 -21.80 24.01
C GLY A 173 -15.99 -20.42 24.11
N GLN A 174 -15.38 -19.48 24.83
CA GLN A 174 -15.82 -18.08 24.86
C GLN A 174 -15.61 -17.38 23.51
N LYS A 175 -16.52 -16.47 23.13
CA LYS A 175 -16.59 -15.86 21.80
C LYS A 175 -16.65 -14.35 21.87
N ALA A 176 -16.00 -13.72 20.90
CA ALA A 176 -16.12 -12.30 20.57
C ALA A 176 -16.81 -12.15 19.21
N ARG A 177 -17.74 -11.21 19.09
CA ARG A 177 -18.58 -10.98 17.91
C ARG A 177 -18.61 -9.50 17.56
N ILE A 178 -18.22 -9.22 16.32
CA ILE A 178 -18.39 -7.92 15.67
C ILE A 178 -19.25 -8.12 14.42
N SER A 179 -20.12 -7.15 14.12
CA SER A 179 -21.08 -7.22 13.02
C SER A 179 -20.87 -6.06 12.05
N SER A 180 -20.85 -6.35 10.75
CA SER A 180 -20.85 -5.32 9.71
C SER A 180 -22.18 -4.55 9.70
N PRO A 181 -22.25 -3.37 9.07
CA PRO A 181 -23.54 -2.78 8.73
C PRO A 181 -24.39 -3.73 7.85
N VAL A 182 -25.69 -3.46 7.78
CA VAL A 182 -26.60 -4.18 6.89
C VAL A 182 -26.31 -3.73 5.45
N LEU A 183 -25.71 -4.62 4.66
CA LEU A 183 -25.37 -4.36 3.26
C LEU A 183 -26.49 -4.82 2.32
N SER A 184 -26.86 -3.99 1.34
CA SER A 184 -27.81 -4.37 0.29
C SER A 184 -27.15 -5.33 -0.70
N ARG A 185 -27.89 -6.38 -1.13
CA ARG A 185 -27.42 -7.34 -2.14
C ARG A 185 -27.48 -6.70 -3.54
N MET A 186 -26.52 -5.83 -3.82
CA MET A 186 -26.40 -5.10 -5.10
C MET A 186 -25.93 -6.01 -6.25
N ASN A 187 -25.24 -7.12 -5.95
CA ASN A 187 -24.65 -8.03 -6.94
C ASN A 187 -24.72 -9.51 -6.49
N LYS A 188 -24.84 -10.45 -7.44
CA LYS A 188 -24.78 -11.90 -7.21
C LYS A 188 -23.38 -12.40 -6.82
N ASN A 189 -22.33 -11.63 -7.13
CA ASN A 189 -20.94 -11.97 -6.83
C ASN A 189 -20.40 -11.26 -5.56
N CYS A 190 -21.26 -10.94 -4.58
CA CYS A 190 -20.83 -10.31 -3.34
C CYS A 190 -19.89 -11.24 -2.55
N LYS A 191 -18.68 -10.77 -2.27
CA LYS A 191 -17.64 -11.46 -1.48
C LYS A 191 -17.17 -10.56 -0.34
N VAL A 192 -16.83 -11.16 0.80
CA VAL A 192 -16.10 -10.48 1.89
C VAL A 192 -14.62 -10.81 1.69
N CYS A 193 -13.79 -9.78 1.58
CA CYS A 193 -12.34 -9.91 1.47
C CYS A 193 -11.69 -9.32 2.73
N GLY A 194 -10.63 -9.95 3.22
CA GLY A 194 -9.83 -9.51 4.35
C GLY A 194 -8.48 -10.23 4.32
N VAL A 195 -7.52 -9.73 5.09
CA VAL A 195 -6.15 -10.25 5.20
C VAL A 195 -5.88 -10.80 6.59
#